data_AF-A0AAD8Y438-F1
#
_entry.id   AF-A0AAD8Y438-F1
#
_cell.length_a   1.000
_cell.length_b   1.000
_cell.length_c   1.000
_cell.angle_alpha   90.00
_cell.angle_beta   90.00
_cell.angle_gamma   90.00
#
_symmetry.space_group_name_H-M   'P 1'
#
loop_
_entity.id
_entity.type
_entity.pdbx_description
1 polymer ?
#
loop_
_entity_poly.entity_id
_entity_poly.type
_entity_poly.pdbx_seq_one_letter_code
_entity_poly.pdbx_strand_id
1 'polypeptide(L)'
;MPIHDSEGIFKVPQPLFLYWDAVATAREEYRTETALFSGETREYSSDDIAKLIRRWMKQIGLGINRAHVIGSHGHDQKVAAVITPTYFSYNVTKWEETGFHNDEGHPFCIAKEMAVGKFPLFLEGVARVMKTMDKKQAAVLYEHVKQSGLRDNELKMYTLSSTLAGQSYDMGRMMGFSSGWLENQSVWMDQSYKYYLELIKKGMFDQFFEEMRSGMLPFIDGQKYGRSVMECSSFIVSSAFEDPNFFGRGVLARLSGSAAEFLSIWKLMFIGDTLFQLNEGGKLEMQLVPSLPAWLFRENEFAQSRADKKYVIRFKLFTSINVAYFTATPKDLFGVKPLRYTIGLRDGSIMSVDTISSTLAANIRKVVLIDYIHAYF
;
A
#
# COMPACT_ATOMS: atom_id res chain seq x y z
N MET A 1 -22.64 20.44 -9.21
CA MET A 1 -22.19 19.23 -9.92
C MET A 1 -21.51 19.68 -11.20
N PRO A 2 -20.38 19.09 -11.61
CA PRO A 2 -19.77 19.47 -12.88
C PRO A 2 -20.66 18.99 -14.04
N ILE A 3 -20.76 19.82 -15.08
CA ILE A 3 -21.58 19.61 -16.27
C ILE A 3 -20.74 18.81 -17.27
N HIS A 4 -21.30 17.75 -17.85
CA HIS A 4 -20.62 16.86 -18.79
C HIS A 4 -20.42 17.54 -20.15
N ASP A 5 -19.22 17.41 -20.73
CA ASP A 5 -19.04 17.43 -22.18
C ASP A 5 -18.71 16.02 -22.70
N SER A 6 -18.86 15.83 -24.00
CA SER A 6 -18.66 14.56 -24.72
C SER A 6 -17.22 14.05 -24.72
N GLU A 7 -16.26 14.81 -24.16
CA GLU A 7 -14.82 14.49 -24.16
C GLU A 7 -14.28 14.15 -22.75
N GLY A 8 -15.12 14.20 -21.71
CA GLY A 8 -14.71 13.87 -20.34
C GLY A 8 -13.90 14.97 -19.67
N ILE A 9 -13.98 16.20 -20.18
CA ILE A 9 -13.37 17.39 -19.59
C ILE A 9 -14.39 18.03 -18.64
N PHE A 10 -14.03 18.15 -17.36
CA PHE A 10 -14.94 18.70 -16.35
C PHE A 10 -14.55 20.14 -16.07
N LYS A 11 -15.39 21.11 -16.44
CA LYS A 11 -15.16 22.51 -16.06
C LYS A 11 -15.09 22.63 -14.54
N VAL A 12 -14.04 23.26 -14.02
CA VAL A 12 -13.91 23.52 -12.58
C VAL A 12 -14.97 24.55 -12.17
N PRO A 13 -15.86 24.23 -11.22
CA PRO A 13 -16.86 25.19 -10.74
C PRO A 13 -16.20 26.45 -10.17
N GLN A 14 -16.76 27.62 -10.48
CA GLN A 14 -16.21 28.90 -10.03
C GLN A 14 -15.89 28.96 -8.52
N PRO A 15 -16.75 28.47 -7.60
CA PRO A 15 -16.41 28.48 -6.18
C PRO A 15 -15.19 27.63 -5.81
N LEU A 16 -14.93 26.55 -6.54
CA LEU A 16 -13.74 25.71 -6.33
C LEU A 16 -12.49 26.35 -6.91
N PHE A 17 -12.61 27.03 -8.06
CA PHE A 17 -11.53 27.84 -8.62
C PHE A 17 -11.12 28.96 -7.64
N LEU A 18 -12.08 29.75 -7.16
CA LEU A 18 -11.82 30.83 -6.20
C LEU A 18 -11.21 30.31 -4.88
N TYR A 19 -11.64 29.14 -4.41
CA TYR A 19 -11.02 28.50 -3.24
C TYR A 19 -9.57 28.11 -3.51
N TRP A 20 -9.29 27.48 -4.66
CA TRP A 20 -7.93 27.11 -5.06
C TRP A 20 -7.03 28.35 -5.14
N ASP A 21 -7.51 29.40 -5.79
CA ASP A 21 -6.79 30.67 -5.98
C ASP A 21 -6.45 31.31 -4.62
N ALA A 22 -7.43 31.42 -3.71
CA ALA A 22 -7.21 31.98 -2.38
C ALA A 22 -6.18 31.17 -1.55
N VAL A 23 -6.25 29.83 -1.58
CA VAL A 23 -5.31 28.98 -0.83
C VAL A 23 -3.93 28.94 -1.48
N ALA A 24 -3.84 29.03 -2.81
CA ALA A 24 -2.58 29.15 -3.53
C ALA A 24 -1.89 30.48 -3.20
N THR A 25 -2.63 31.59 -3.28
CA THR A 25 -2.15 32.93 -2.92
C THR A 25 -1.64 32.97 -1.48
N ALA A 26 -2.42 32.50 -0.50
CA ALA A 26 -1.99 32.45 0.89
C ALA A 26 -0.71 31.62 1.11
N ARG A 27 -0.50 30.56 0.30
CA ARG A 27 0.74 29.75 0.36
C ARG A 27 1.94 30.50 -0.21
N GLU A 28 1.76 31.23 -1.31
CA GLU A 28 2.85 32.02 -1.89
C GLU A 28 3.18 33.23 -1.01
N GLU A 29 2.18 33.91 -0.45
CA GLU A 29 2.37 34.95 0.58
C GLU A 29 3.18 34.41 1.77
N TYR A 30 2.80 33.24 2.30
CA TYR A 30 3.54 32.59 3.37
C TYR A 30 5.00 32.29 2.98
N ARG A 31 5.27 31.83 1.75
CA ARG A 31 6.64 31.58 1.26
C ARG A 31 7.45 32.85 1.16
N THR A 32 6.84 33.95 0.71
CA THR A 32 7.49 35.26 0.65
C THR A 32 7.85 35.76 2.04
N GLU A 33 6.91 35.67 2.98
CA GLU A 33 7.13 36.09 4.38
C GLU A 33 8.13 35.21 5.13
N THR A 34 8.23 33.92 4.77
CA THR A 34 9.14 32.96 5.44
C THR A 34 10.43 32.69 4.68
N ALA A 35 10.74 33.48 3.64
CA ALA A 35 12.04 33.45 3.00
C ALA A 35 13.18 33.72 3.99
N LEU A 36 12.92 34.56 5.02
CA LEU A 36 13.74 34.74 6.21
C LEU A 36 12.84 34.73 7.44
N PHE A 37 13.12 33.84 8.40
CA PHE A 37 12.33 33.76 9.63
C PHE A 37 12.72 34.87 10.62
N SER A 38 11.72 35.58 11.17
CA SER A 38 11.95 36.56 12.25
C SER A 38 12.32 35.91 13.59
N GLY A 39 11.98 34.62 13.77
CA GLY A 39 12.12 33.91 15.05
C GLY A 39 11.01 34.21 16.06
N GLU A 40 10.09 35.12 15.72
CA GLU A 40 8.91 35.38 16.55
C GLU A 40 7.97 34.17 16.54
N THR A 41 7.41 33.86 17.71
CA THR A 41 6.49 32.72 17.88
C THR A 41 5.15 33.20 18.41
N ARG A 42 4.10 32.45 18.07
CA ARG A 42 2.75 32.67 18.57
C ARG A 42 2.23 31.39 19.21
N GLU A 43 1.71 31.53 20.42
CA GLU A 43 1.09 30.42 21.14
C GLU A 43 -0.33 30.15 20.62
N TYR A 44 -0.66 28.87 20.44
CA TYR A 44 -1.99 28.39 20.10
C TYR A 44 -2.41 27.32 21.11
N SER A 45 -3.68 27.34 21.52
CA SER A 45 -4.19 26.28 22.38
C SER A 45 -4.35 24.97 21.60
N SER A 46 -4.29 23.84 22.30
CA SER A 46 -4.53 22.52 21.68
C SER A 46 -5.93 22.40 21.09
N ASP A 47 -6.93 23.08 21.67
CA ASP A 47 -8.30 23.10 21.14
C ASP A 47 -8.41 23.89 19.83
N ASP A 48 -7.70 25.02 19.70
CA ASP A 48 -7.65 25.80 18.47
C ASP A 48 -7.03 24.98 17.33
N ILE A 49 -5.90 24.33 17.61
CA ILE A 49 -5.23 23.45 16.64
C ILE A 49 -6.15 22.28 16.24
N ALA A 50 -6.83 21.65 17.21
CA ALA A 50 -7.76 20.56 16.92
C ALA A 50 -8.93 21.03 16.04
N LYS A 51 -9.49 22.22 16.29
CA LYS A 51 -10.54 22.83 15.45
C LYS A 51 -10.05 23.09 14.02
N LEU A 52 -8.83 23.61 13.86
CA LEU A 52 -8.23 23.85 12.54
C LEU A 52 -8.02 22.55 11.76
N ILE A 53 -7.41 21.54 12.38
CA ILE A 53 -7.15 20.24 11.75
C ILE A 53 -8.47 19.58 11.31
N ARG A 54 -9.52 19.60 12.14
CA ARG A 54 -10.84 19.06 11.77
C ARG A 54 -11.43 19.75 10.55
N ARG A 55 -11.26 21.08 10.41
CA ARG A 55 -11.71 21.83 9.22
C ARG A 55 -10.95 21.39 7.97
N TRP A 56 -9.64 21.23 8.04
CA TRP A 56 -8.83 20.75 6.91
C TRP A 56 -9.18 19.32 6.52
N MET A 57 -9.36 18.43 7.50
CA MET A 57 -9.82 17.06 7.25
C MET A 57 -11.17 17.04 6.51
N LYS A 58 -12.11 17.89 6.92
CA LYS A 58 -13.41 18.02 6.22
C LYS A 58 -13.22 18.46 4.77
N GLN A 59 -12.35 19.45 4.50
CA GLN A 59 -12.09 19.90 3.13
C GLN A 59 -11.43 18.83 2.26
N ILE A 60 -10.47 18.09 2.81
CA ILE A 60 -9.84 16.94 2.14
C ILE A 60 -10.89 15.87 1.82
N GLY A 61 -11.77 15.54 2.77
CA GLY A 61 -12.86 14.58 2.57
C GLY A 61 -13.81 15.00 1.44
N LEU A 62 -14.14 16.29 1.34
CA LEU A 62 -14.92 16.82 0.21
C LEU A 62 -14.18 16.63 -1.13
N GLY A 63 -12.85 16.81 -1.16
CA GLY A 63 -12.02 16.55 -2.34
C GLY A 63 -12.02 15.07 -2.75
N ILE A 64 -11.85 14.15 -1.80
CA ILE A 64 -11.89 12.70 -2.03
C ILE A 64 -13.26 12.27 -2.58
N ASN A 65 -14.35 12.76 -1.99
CA ASN A 65 -15.70 12.46 -2.48
C ASN A 65 -15.91 12.95 -3.92
N ARG A 66 -15.41 14.14 -4.26
CA ARG A 66 -15.45 14.64 -5.65
C ARG A 66 -14.62 13.77 -6.58
N ALA A 67 -13.40 13.39 -6.19
CA ALA A 67 -12.54 12.51 -6.98
C ALA A 67 -13.20 11.15 -7.26
N HIS A 68 -13.90 10.59 -6.27
CA HIS A 68 -14.65 9.35 -6.43
C HIS A 68 -15.82 9.50 -7.41
N VAL A 69 -16.59 10.60 -7.32
CA VAL A 69 -17.68 10.89 -8.27
C VAL A 69 -17.15 11.11 -9.69
N ILE A 70 -16.03 11.81 -9.83
CA ILE A 70 -15.39 12.00 -11.13
C ILE A 70 -15.07 10.63 -11.71
N GLY A 71 -14.39 9.76 -10.95
CA GLY A 71 -14.17 8.38 -11.35
C GLY A 71 -13.24 8.21 -12.55
N SER A 72 -12.43 7.16 -12.55
CA SER A 72 -11.68 6.73 -13.73
C SER A 72 -12.11 5.31 -14.08
N HIS A 73 -12.45 5.15 -15.34
CA HIS A 73 -12.44 3.86 -16.00
C HIS A 73 -11.19 3.96 -16.87
N GLY A 74 -10.25 3.02 -16.77
CA GLY A 74 -9.23 2.92 -17.83
C GLY A 74 -9.93 2.85 -19.20
N HIS A 75 -9.20 3.07 -20.30
CA HIS A 75 -9.79 3.04 -21.66
C HIS A 75 -10.68 1.81 -21.94
N ASP A 76 -10.55 0.73 -21.18
CA ASP A 76 -11.52 -0.35 -21.08
C ASP A 76 -12.83 0.06 -20.37
N GLN A 77 -13.77 0.59 -21.16
CA GLN A 77 -15.15 0.95 -20.77
C GLN A 77 -16.04 -0.23 -20.30
N LYS A 78 -15.49 -1.45 -20.15
CA LYS A 78 -16.27 -2.66 -19.89
C LYS A 78 -16.63 -2.89 -18.41
N VAL A 79 -16.04 -2.14 -17.48
CA VAL A 79 -16.34 -2.31 -16.05
C VAL A 79 -17.30 -1.23 -15.59
N ALA A 80 -18.48 -1.61 -15.11
CA ALA A 80 -19.49 -0.73 -14.53
C ALA A 80 -19.07 -0.07 -13.19
N ALA A 81 -17.78 -0.16 -12.84
CA ALA A 81 -17.26 0.17 -11.54
C ALA A 81 -16.31 1.37 -11.58
N VAL A 82 -16.64 2.37 -10.76
CA VAL A 82 -15.87 3.60 -10.65
C VAL A 82 -14.72 3.42 -9.67
N ILE A 83 -13.48 3.50 -10.18
CA ILE A 83 -12.26 3.56 -9.34
C ILE A 83 -11.82 5.03 -9.25
N THR A 84 -11.44 5.48 -8.05
CA THR A 84 -10.98 6.86 -7.85
C THR A 84 -9.69 7.11 -8.65
N PRO A 85 -9.61 8.17 -9.49
CA PRO A 85 -8.39 8.51 -10.21
C PRO A 85 -7.24 8.82 -9.26
N THR A 86 -6.02 8.45 -9.66
CA THR A 86 -4.80 8.78 -8.91
C THR A 86 -4.33 10.19 -9.18
N TYR A 87 -4.36 10.59 -10.45
CA TYR A 87 -3.87 11.88 -10.93
C TYR A 87 -4.93 12.57 -11.78
N PHE A 88 -4.85 13.90 -11.78
CA PHE A 88 -5.68 14.79 -12.57
C PHE A 88 -4.77 15.76 -13.32
N SER A 89 -5.14 16.14 -14.54
CA SER A 89 -4.63 17.35 -15.19
C SER A 89 -5.59 18.50 -14.96
N TYR A 90 -5.05 19.71 -14.84
CA TYR A 90 -5.84 20.93 -14.84
C TYR A 90 -5.34 21.82 -15.98
N ASN A 91 -6.21 22.07 -16.95
CA ASN A 91 -5.93 22.95 -18.07
C ASN A 91 -6.55 24.31 -17.80
N VAL A 92 -5.75 25.37 -17.88
CA VAL A 92 -6.27 26.75 -17.84
C VAL A 92 -7.01 27.00 -19.14
N THR A 93 -8.30 27.31 -19.04
CA THR A 93 -9.19 27.51 -20.20
C THR A 93 -9.47 28.98 -20.47
N LYS A 94 -9.19 29.85 -19.48
CA LYS A 94 -9.28 31.30 -19.59
C LYS A 94 -8.23 31.94 -18.72
N TRP A 95 -7.57 32.96 -19.24
CA TRP A 95 -6.57 33.73 -18.52
C TRP A 95 -6.59 35.20 -18.95
N GLU A 96 -5.94 36.05 -18.15
CA GLU A 96 -5.64 37.45 -18.47
C GLU A 96 -4.12 37.64 -18.47
N GLU A 97 -3.59 38.31 -19.48
CA GLU A 97 -2.18 38.69 -19.50
C GLU A 97 -1.91 39.84 -18.54
N THR A 98 -0.75 39.80 -17.90
CA THR A 98 -0.32 40.82 -16.93
C THR A 98 0.44 41.98 -17.57
N GLY A 99 0.80 41.86 -18.85
CA GLY A 99 1.69 42.78 -19.57
C GLY A 99 3.19 42.55 -19.30
N PHE A 100 3.54 41.72 -18.31
CA PHE A 100 4.91 41.30 -18.06
C PHE A 100 5.26 40.04 -18.86
N HIS A 101 6.54 39.87 -19.17
CA HIS A 101 7.07 38.75 -19.93
C HIS A 101 8.30 38.15 -19.23
N ASN A 102 8.57 36.87 -19.46
CA ASN A 102 9.85 36.26 -19.06
C ASN A 102 10.98 36.64 -20.05
N ASP A 103 12.20 36.18 -19.76
CA ASP A 103 13.40 36.45 -20.57
C ASP A 103 13.31 35.88 -22.01
N GLU A 104 12.41 34.91 -22.24
CA GLU A 104 12.13 34.30 -23.54
C GLU A 104 11.00 35.01 -24.30
N GLY A 105 10.38 36.05 -23.71
CA GLY A 105 9.28 36.79 -24.31
C GLY A 105 7.91 36.12 -24.16
N HIS A 106 7.76 35.11 -23.30
CA HIS A 106 6.46 34.52 -22.98
C HIS A 106 5.69 35.39 -21.96
N PRO A 107 4.40 35.68 -22.20
CA PRO A 107 3.62 36.53 -21.31
C PRO A 107 3.33 35.83 -19.98
N PHE A 108 3.36 36.59 -18.90
CA PHE A 108 2.83 36.13 -17.62
C PHE A 108 1.31 36.32 -17.59
N CYS A 109 0.62 35.28 -17.14
CA CYS A 109 -0.84 35.18 -17.19
C CYS A 109 -1.44 34.90 -15.81
N ILE A 110 -2.62 35.47 -15.54
CA ILE A 110 -3.47 35.17 -14.40
C ILE A 110 -4.59 34.24 -14.88
N ALA A 111 -4.58 32.99 -14.42
CA ALA A 111 -5.65 32.04 -14.69
C ALA A 111 -6.99 32.57 -14.16
N LYS A 112 -8.08 32.33 -14.90
CA LYS A 112 -9.45 32.70 -14.52
C LYS A 112 -10.42 31.53 -14.50
N GLU A 113 -10.17 30.54 -15.35
CA GLU A 113 -10.98 29.32 -15.42
C GLU A 113 -10.08 28.12 -15.69
N MET A 114 -10.45 26.96 -15.15
CA MET A 114 -9.77 25.70 -15.38
C MET A 114 -10.76 24.61 -15.76
N ALA A 115 -10.27 23.62 -16.48
CA ALA A 115 -10.96 22.36 -16.68
C ALA A 115 -10.09 21.20 -16.18
N VAL A 116 -10.71 20.18 -15.58
CA VAL A 116 -10.01 19.01 -15.06
C VAL A 116 -10.14 17.84 -16.05
N GLY A 117 -8.98 17.26 -16.38
CA GLY A 117 -8.85 16.00 -17.09
C GLY A 117 -8.49 14.86 -16.14
N LYS A 118 -8.72 13.62 -16.59
CA LYS A 118 -8.44 12.42 -15.78
C LYS A 118 -7.34 11.61 -16.43
N PHE A 119 -6.46 11.09 -15.59
CA PHE A 119 -5.44 10.16 -16.07
C PHE A 119 -6.03 8.74 -16.10
N PRO A 120 -5.41 7.83 -16.86
CA PRO A 120 -5.63 6.40 -16.71
C PRO A 120 -5.43 5.96 -15.26
N LEU A 121 -5.87 4.75 -14.94
CA LEU A 121 -5.74 4.21 -13.59
C LEU A 121 -4.27 4.00 -13.24
N PHE A 122 -3.89 4.29 -11.99
CA PHE A 122 -2.61 3.92 -11.42
C PHE A 122 -2.83 3.18 -10.10
N LEU A 123 -2.07 2.10 -9.88
CA LEU A 123 -2.21 1.26 -8.70
C LEU A 123 -1.87 2.02 -7.39
N GLU A 124 -1.13 3.14 -7.48
CA GLU A 124 -0.91 4.02 -6.32
C GLU A 124 -2.22 4.53 -5.71
N GLY A 125 -3.11 5.13 -6.50
CA GLY A 125 -4.37 5.67 -5.99
C GLY A 125 -5.24 4.62 -5.34
N VAL A 126 -5.24 3.40 -5.90
CA VAL A 126 -5.93 2.24 -5.33
C VAL A 126 -5.39 1.89 -3.94
N ALA A 127 -4.07 1.71 -3.81
CA ALA A 127 -3.46 1.38 -2.52
C ALA A 127 -3.63 2.51 -1.50
N ARG A 128 -3.59 3.78 -1.94
CA ARG A 128 -3.78 4.95 -1.08
C ARG A 128 -5.21 5.06 -0.56
N VAL A 129 -6.21 4.91 -1.43
CA VAL A 129 -7.62 5.02 -1.01
C VAL A 129 -8.06 3.82 -0.19
N MET A 130 -7.52 2.62 -0.45
CA MET A 130 -7.82 1.43 0.35
C MET A 130 -7.44 1.63 1.82
N LYS A 131 -6.38 2.39 2.13
CA LYS A 131 -5.98 2.70 3.52
C LYS A 131 -7.11 3.34 4.32
N THR A 132 -7.95 4.17 3.70
CA THR A 132 -9.04 4.91 4.36
C THR A 132 -10.37 4.15 4.39
N MET A 133 -10.45 2.98 3.75
CA MET A 133 -11.67 2.19 3.63
C MET A 133 -11.81 1.15 4.74
N ASP A 134 -13.04 0.76 5.06
CA ASP A 134 -13.30 -0.47 5.83
C ASP A 134 -13.09 -1.74 4.97
N LYS A 135 -13.15 -2.92 5.59
CA LYS A 135 -12.96 -4.20 4.88
C LYS A 135 -13.97 -4.43 3.76
N LYS A 136 -15.24 -4.03 3.96
CA LYS A 136 -16.31 -4.26 2.98
C LYS A 136 -16.10 -3.38 1.75
N GLN A 137 -15.78 -2.10 1.96
CA GLN A 137 -15.41 -1.16 0.91
C GLN A 137 -14.16 -1.62 0.15
N ALA A 138 -13.13 -2.07 0.88
CA ALA A 138 -11.89 -2.57 0.29
C ALA A 138 -12.12 -3.83 -0.56
N ALA A 139 -13.01 -4.74 -0.14
CA ALA A 139 -13.36 -5.92 -0.93
C ALA A 139 -14.06 -5.56 -2.25
N VAL A 140 -14.98 -4.60 -2.23
CA VAL A 140 -15.61 -4.09 -3.46
C VAL A 140 -14.56 -3.45 -4.38
N LEU A 141 -13.67 -2.62 -3.84
CA LEU A 141 -12.59 -2.01 -4.62
C LEU A 141 -11.65 -3.07 -5.21
N TYR A 142 -11.31 -4.13 -4.46
CA TYR A 142 -10.48 -5.23 -4.94
C TYR A 142 -11.09 -5.90 -6.20
N GLU A 143 -12.37 -6.24 -6.18
CA GLU A 143 -13.04 -6.83 -7.35
C GLU A 143 -13.03 -5.90 -8.56
N HIS A 144 -13.27 -4.61 -8.35
CA HIS A 144 -13.21 -3.61 -9.41
C HIS A 144 -11.81 -3.51 -10.01
N VAL A 145 -10.77 -3.50 -9.18
CA VAL A 145 -9.37 -3.41 -9.63
C VAL A 145 -8.95 -4.68 -10.36
N LYS A 146 -9.34 -5.85 -9.87
CA LYS A 146 -9.08 -7.16 -10.51
C LYS A 146 -9.68 -7.25 -11.91
N GLN A 147 -10.80 -6.59 -12.14
CA GLN A 147 -11.49 -6.54 -13.45
C GLN A 147 -11.05 -5.34 -14.32
N SER A 148 -10.24 -4.43 -13.78
CA SER A 148 -9.80 -3.22 -14.49
C SER A 148 -8.55 -3.46 -15.35
N GLY A 149 -8.20 -2.48 -16.18
CA GLY A 149 -6.96 -2.46 -16.95
C GLY A 149 -5.66 -2.37 -16.12
N LEU A 150 -5.74 -2.38 -14.79
CA LEU A 150 -4.57 -2.55 -13.90
C LEU A 150 -4.15 -4.01 -13.75
N ARG A 151 -4.91 -4.97 -14.26
CA ARG A 151 -4.63 -6.41 -14.12
C ARG A 151 -3.96 -6.94 -15.38
N ASP A 152 -2.73 -7.43 -15.23
CA ASP A 152 -2.13 -8.32 -16.23
C ASP A 152 -2.71 -9.73 -16.02
N ASN A 153 -3.64 -10.10 -16.88
CA ASN A 153 -4.37 -11.37 -16.79
C ASN A 153 -3.48 -12.59 -17.04
N GLU A 154 -2.41 -12.44 -17.81
CA GLU A 154 -1.53 -13.56 -18.18
C GLU A 154 -0.51 -13.85 -17.07
N LEU A 155 0.09 -12.81 -16.48
CA LEU A 155 0.97 -12.95 -15.32
C LEU A 155 0.22 -13.22 -14.04
N LYS A 156 -1.08 -12.89 -14.00
CA LYS A 156 -1.81 -12.79 -12.75
C LYS A 156 -1.09 -11.84 -11.78
N MET A 157 -0.62 -10.68 -12.28
CA MET A 157 -0.11 -9.56 -11.46
C MET A 157 -0.79 -8.21 -11.76
N TYR A 158 -0.50 -7.17 -10.96
CA TYR A 158 -1.03 -5.81 -11.15
C TYR A 158 0.03 -4.89 -11.76
N THR A 159 -0.35 -4.14 -12.80
CA THR A 159 0.51 -3.16 -13.45
C THR A 159 0.52 -1.82 -12.69
N LEU A 160 1.56 -1.02 -12.89
CA LEU A 160 1.69 0.29 -12.27
C LEU A 160 0.58 1.24 -12.70
N SER A 161 0.24 1.18 -13.99
CA SER A 161 -0.83 1.92 -14.64
C SER A 161 -1.64 1.00 -15.55
N SER A 162 -2.87 1.40 -15.87
CA SER A 162 -3.54 0.91 -17.07
C SER A 162 -2.85 1.46 -18.33
N THR A 163 -3.32 1.06 -19.52
CA THR A 163 -2.76 1.55 -20.79
C THR A 163 -2.71 3.07 -20.84
N LEU A 164 -1.56 3.60 -21.26
CA LEU A 164 -1.35 5.03 -21.49
C LEU A 164 -1.56 5.40 -22.97
N ALA A 165 -2.04 4.48 -23.81
CA ALA A 165 -2.30 4.75 -25.22
C ALA A 165 -3.25 5.95 -25.39
N GLY A 166 -2.88 6.85 -26.31
CA GLY A 166 -3.66 8.07 -26.61
C GLY A 166 -3.57 9.19 -25.57
N GLN A 167 -2.72 9.06 -24.54
CA GLN A 167 -2.49 10.13 -23.58
C GLN A 167 -1.47 11.17 -24.08
N SER A 168 -1.52 12.39 -23.54
CA SER A 168 -0.55 13.46 -23.86
C SER A 168 0.84 13.18 -23.29
N TYR A 169 1.89 13.56 -24.03
CA TYR A 169 3.27 13.57 -23.54
C TYR A 169 3.47 14.48 -22.32
N ASP A 170 2.58 15.43 -22.07
CA ASP A 170 2.60 16.30 -20.87
C ASP A 170 2.36 15.52 -19.57
N MET A 171 1.85 14.28 -19.64
CA MET A 171 1.77 13.41 -18.46
C MET A 171 3.15 13.08 -17.86
N GLY A 172 4.21 13.29 -18.65
CA GLY A 172 5.59 13.16 -18.22
C GLY A 172 6.31 12.01 -18.93
N ARG A 173 7.59 11.83 -18.57
CA ARG A 173 8.54 10.96 -19.28
C ARG A 173 8.08 9.51 -19.47
N MET A 174 7.13 9.02 -18.66
CA MET A 174 6.61 7.65 -18.78
C MET A 174 5.99 7.39 -20.16
N MET A 175 5.50 8.44 -20.83
CA MET A 175 4.98 8.38 -22.19
C MET A 175 6.05 8.06 -23.24
N GLY A 176 7.33 8.22 -22.90
CA GLY A 176 8.45 7.84 -23.76
C GLY A 176 8.85 6.36 -23.65
N PHE A 177 8.28 5.60 -22.71
CA PHE A 177 8.55 4.17 -22.57
C PHE A 177 7.50 3.34 -23.29
N SER A 178 7.92 2.22 -23.90
CA SER A 178 6.99 1.23 -24.44
C SER A 178 6.10 0.67 -23.33
N SER A 179 4.85 0.33 -23.66
CA SER A 179 3.93 -0.34 -22.73
C SER A 179 4.56 -1.62 -22.19
N GLY A 180 4.40 -1.87 -20.89
CA GLY A 180 5.04 -2.99 -20.19
C GLY A 180 6.48 -2.75 -19.77
N TRP A 181 7.05 -1.57 -20.07
CA TRP A 181 8.41 -1.19 -19.70
C TRP A 181 8.43 -0.02 -18.73
N LEU A 182 9.29 -0.11 -17.72
CA LEU A 182 9.51 0.94 -16.72
C LEU A 182 8.17 1.44 -16.13
N GLU A 183 7.95 2.74 -15.99
CA GLU A 183 6.73 3.29 -15.39
C GLU A 183 5.48 3.20 -16.30
N ASN A 184 5.58 2.69 -17.53
CA ASN A 184 4.44 2.53 -18.43
C ASN A 184 3.92 1.08 -18.43
N GLN A 185 2.81 0.82 -17.75
CA GLN A 185 2.07 -0.46 -17.78
C GLN A 185 2.89 -1.72 -17.43
N SER A 186 4.05 -1.60 -16.78
CA SER A 186 4.80 -2.76 -16.25
C SER A 186 4.25 -3.21 -14.89
N VAL A 187 4.59 -4.42 -14.44
CA VAL A 187 4.30 -4.87 -13.08
C VAL A 187 5.38 -4.32 -12.14
N TRP A 188 5.14 -3.15 -11.56
CA TRP A 188 6.08 -2.54 -10.62
C TRP A 188 5.98 -3.21 -9.25
N MET A 189 7.03 -3.94 -8.86
CA MET A 189 6.99 -4.87 -7.73
C MET A 189 6.66 -4.16 -6.41
N ASP A 190 7.26 -3.00 -6.17
CA ASP A 190 7.05 -2.22 -4.95
C ASP A 190 5.60 -1.73 -4.83
N GLN A 191 5.00 -1.31 -5.95
CA GLN A 191 3.62 -0.85 -5.94
C GLN A 191 2.62 -2.00 -5.81
N SER A 192 2.92 -3.16 -6.42
CA SER A 192 2.14 -4.39 -6.24
C SER A 192 2.16 -4.84 -4.78
N TYR A 193 3.32 -4.80 -4.12
CA TYR A 193 3.44 -5.22 -2.73
C TYR A 193 2.75 -4.26 -1.76
N LYS A 194 2.77 -2.95 -2.04
CA LYS A 194 1.93 -1.97 -1.31
C LYS A 194 0.45 -2.30 -1.41
N TYR A 195 -0.01 -2.72 -2.59
CA TYR A 195 -1.39 -3.14 -2.77
C TYR A 195 -1.72 -4.41 -1.96
N TYR A 196 -0.88 -5.45 -2.05
CA TYR A 196 -1.04 -6.68 -1.26
C TYR A 196 -0.98 -6.44 0.25
N LEU A 197 -0.10 -5.54 0.68
CA LEU A 197 0.00 -5.14 2.09
C LEU A 197 -1.32 -4.56 2.62
N GLU A 198 -2.05 -3.80 1.79
CA GLU A 198 -3.35 -3.28 2.21
C GLU A 198 -4.41 -4.39 2.31
N LEU A 199 -4.39 -5.41 1.45
CA LEU A 199 -5.29 -6.57 1.57
C LEU A 199 -5.15 -7.28 2.93
N ILE A 200 -3.91 -7.61 3.33
CA ILE A 200 -3.66 -8.28 4.61
C ILE A 200 -3.98 -7.36 5.80
N LYS A 201 -3.69 -6.05 5.73
CA LYS A 201 -4.08 -5.08 6.76
C LYS A 201 -5.60 -4.95 6.95
N LYS A 202 -6.38 -5.15 5.88
CA LYS A 202 -7.85 -5.17 5.95
C LYS A 202 -8.41 -6.53 6.38
N GLY A 203 -7.55 -7.50 6.70
CA GLY A 203 -7.97 -8.86 7.06
C GLY A 203 -8.62 -9.61 5.89
N MET A 204 -8.30 -9.23 4.66
CA MET A 204 -8.74 -9.89 3.42
C MET A 204 -7.77 -11.03 3.08
N PHE A 205 -7.68 -12.00 3.99
CA PHE A 205 -6.64 -13.04 3.94
C PHE A 205 -6.76 -13.93 2.70
N ASP A 206 -7.97 -14.35 2.33
CA ASP A 206 -8.18 -15.20 1.15
C ASP A 206 -7.70 -14.50 -0.13
N GLN A 207 -8.12 -13.23 -0.33
CA GLN A 207 -7.68 -12.40 -1.45
C GLN A 207 -6.15 -12.19 -1.41
N PHE A 208 -5.60 -11.86 -0.25
CA PHE A 208 -4.15 -11.68 -0.09
C PHE A 208 -3.37 -12.95 -0.46
N PHE A 209 -3.77 -14.12 0.01
CA PHE A 209 -3.08 -15.39 -0.28
C PHE A 209 -3.30 -15.91 -1.70
N GLU A 210 -4.40 -15.52 -2.36
CA GLU A 210 -4.58 -15.71 -3.80
C GLU A 210 -3.56 -14.89 -4.59
N GLU A 211 -3.45 -13.58 -4.32
CA GLU A 211 -2.53 -12.70 -5.03
C GLU A 211 -1.06 -13.01 -4.68
N MET A 212 -0.75 -13.39 -3.43
CA MET A 212 0.60 -13.80 -3.02
C MET A 212 1.13 -14.96 -3.84
N ARG A 213 0.29 -15.99 -4.10
CA ARG A 213 0.70 -17.20 -4.84
C ARG A 213 0.96 -16.96 -6.32
N SER A 214 0.54 -15.84 -6.86
CA SER A 214 0.71 -15.51 -8.28
C SER A 214 1.58 -14.27 -8.52
N GLY A 215 1.64 -13.35 -7.56
CA GLY A 215 2.27 -12.04 -7.72
C GLY A 215 3.39 -11.72 -6.75
N MET A 216 3.73 -12.60 -5.80
CA MET A 216 4.92 -12.43 -4.96
C MET A 216 6.04 -13.35 -5.41
N LEU A 217 7.25 -12.79 -5.42
CA LEU A 217 8.45 -13.37 -6.01
C LEU A 217 8.73 -14.84 -5.63
N PRO A 218 8.55 -15.31 -4.38
CA PRO A 218 8.80 -16.71 -4.04
C PRO A 218 7.88 -17.71 -4.74
N PHE A 219 6.79 -17.26 -5.38
CA PHE A 219 5.75 -18.10 -5.98
C PHE A 219 5.63 -17.96 -7.49
N ILE A 220 6.46 -17.12 -8.11
CA ILE A 220 6.45 -16.95 -9.57
C ILE A 220 7.40 -17.96 -10.23
N ASP A 221 7.23 -18.17 -11.54
CA ASP A 221 8.14 -19.02 -12.32
C ASP A 221 9.53 -18.37 -12.43
N GLY A 222 10.52 -18.95 -11.75
CA GLY A 222 11.89 -18.47 -11.75
C GLY A 222 12.58 -18.53 -13.12
N GLN A 223 12.20 -19.48 -14.00
CA GLN A 223 12.73 -19.54 -15.36
C GLN A 223 12.21 -18.37 -16.20
N LYS A 224 10.91 -18.10 -16.11
CA LYS A 224 10.28 -16.94 -16.78
C LYS A 224 10.79 -15.61 -16.22
N TYR A 225 10.94 -15.51 -14.91
CA TYR A 225 11.52 -14.35 -14.24
C TYR A 225 12.96 -14.09 -14.67
N GLY A 226 13.71 -15.14 -15.04
CA GLY A 226 15.05 -15.05 -15.61
C GLY A 226 16.13 -14.59 -14.62
N ARG A 227 15.82 -14.62 -13.32
CA ARG A 227 16.70 -14.22 -12.21
C ARG A 227 16.39 -15.04 -10.97
N SER A 228 17.18 -14.87 -9.91
CA SER A 228 16.91 -15.51 -8.62
C SER A 228 15.61 -14.99 -7.99
N VAL A 229 14.69 -15.89 -7.63
CA VAL A 229 13.46 -15.54 -6.88
C VAL A 229 13.72 -15.11 -5.43
N MET A 230 14.99 -15.09 -5.02
CA MET A 230 15.44 -14.51 -3.75
C MET A 230 15.87 -13.03 -3.90
N GLU A 231 15.94 -12.51 -5.14
CA GLU A 231 16.36 -11.15 -5.46
C GLU A 231 15.24 -10.39 -6.18
N CYS A 232 14.69 -9.38 -5.51
CA CYS A 232 13.61 -8.59 -6.07
C CYS A 232 14.10 -7.65 -7.19
N SER A 233 13.39 -7.66 -8.31
CA SER A 233 13.56 -6.68 -9.39
C SER A 233 12.82 -5.38 -9.07
N SER A 234 13.07 -4.34 -9.87
CA SER A 234 12.27 -3.12 -9.83
C SER A 234 10.87 -3.38 -10.39
N PHE A 235 10.82 -4.05 -11.55
CA PHE A 235 9.58 -4.43 -12.21
C PHE A 235 9.71 -5.78 -12.92
N ILE A 236 8.55 -6.34 -13.28
CA ILE A 236 8.40 -7.47 -14.18
C ILE A 236 7.75 -6.93 -15.47
N VAL A 237 8.30 -7.32 -16.62
CA VAL A 237 7.76 -6.93 -17.93
C VAL A 237 6.40 -7.58 -18.11
N SER A 238 5.35 -6.77 -18.31
CA SER A 238 3.97 -7.24 -18.47
C SER A 238 3.71 -7.79 -19.88
N SER A 239 2.55 -8.41 -20.10
CA SER A 239 2.11 -8.88 -21.42
C SER A 239 1.84 -7.76 -22.42
N ALA A 240 1.84 -6.49 -21.97
CA ALA A 240 1.68 -5.33 -22.84
C ALA A 240 2.96 -4.98 -23.63
N PHE A 241 4.10 -5.57 -23.29
CA PHE A 241 5.37 -5.33 -23.99
C PHE A 241 5.41 -6.06 -25.33
N GLU A 242 5.92 -5.38 -26.36
CA GLU A 242 5.85 -5.84 -27.75
C GLU A 242 6.65 -7.12 -28.02
N ASP A 243 7.78 -7.30 -27.33
CA ASP A 243 8.62 -8.49 -27.50
C ASP A 243 8.21 -9.59 -26.49
N PRO A 244 7.60 -10.70 -26.94
CA PRO A 244 7.16 -11.78 -26.07
C PRO A 244 8.31 -12.49 -25.36
N ASN A 245 9.56 -12.35 -25.82
CA ASN A 245 10.71 -12.96 -25.14
C ASN A 245 11.03 -12.31 -23.79
N PHE A 246 10.58 -11.07 -23.58
CA PHE A 246 10.75 -10.35 -22.32
C PHE A 246 9.59 -10.57 -21.35
N PHE A 247 8.46 -11.10 -21.82
CA PHE A 247 7.27 -11.30 -21.02
C PHE A 247 7.54 -12.07 -19.72
N GLY A 248 7.26 -11.44 -18.58
CA GLY A 248 7.48 -12.00 -17.24
C GLY A 248 8.91 -11.95 -16.72
N ARG A 249 9.87 -11.37 -17.46
CA ARG A 249 11.25 -11.19 -16.98
C ARG A 249 11.34 -10.09 -15.92
N GLY A 250 12.18 -10.32 -14.91
CA GLY A 250 12.53 -9.33 -13.91
C GLY A 250 13.62 -8.37 -14.40
N VAL A 251 13.38 -7.06 -14.26
CA VAL A 251 14.33 -6.00 -14.68
C VAL A 251 14.69 -5.09 -13.51
N LEU A 252 15.98 -4.81 -13.38
CA LEU A 252 16.55 -4.01 -12.30
C LEU A 252 16.90 -2.61 -12.83
N ALA A 253 15.92 -1.71 -12.80
CA ALA A 253 16.11 -0.31 -13.20
C ALA A 253 16.73 0.54 -12.08
N ARG A 254 16.40 0.22 -10.83
CA ARG A 254 16.87 0.86 -9.58
C ARG A 254 16.84 -0.12 -8.41
N LEU A 255 17.36 0.27 -7.25
CA LEU A 255 17.08 -0.44 -6.01
C LEU A 255 15.58 -0.41 -5.70
N SER A 256 15.00 -1.56 -5.36
CA SER A 256 13.56 -1.71 -5.18
C SER A 256 13.13 -1.55 -3.72
N GLY A 257 12.06 -0.78 -3.48
CA GLY A 257 11.41 -0.65 -2.17
C GLY A 257 10.65 -1.91 -1.72
N SER A 258 10.42 -2.88 -2.62
CA SER A 258 9.62 -4.08 -2.36
C SER A 258 10.07 -4.88 -1.14
N ALA A 259 11.36 -4.83 -0.79
CA ALA A 259 11.90 -5.52 0.39
C ALA A 259 11.29 -4.96 1.69
N ALA A 260 11.09 -3.65 1.80
CA ALA A 260 10.49 -3.03 2.99
C ALA A 260 9.00 -3.40 3.13
N GLU A 261 8.29 -3.44 2.01
CA GLU A 261 6.88 -3.86 1.99
C GLU A 261 6.74 -5.35 2.31
N PHE A 262 7.64 -6.19 1.80
CA PHE A 262 7.70 -7.61 2.16
C PHE A 262 7.94 -7.82 3.65
N LEU A 263 8.84 -7.05 4.29
CA LEU A 263 9.05 -7.13 5.73
C LEU A 263 7.79 -6.75 6.52
N SER A 264 7.03 -5.76 6.04
CA SER A 264 5.76 -5.37 6.65
C SER A 264 4.71 -6.48 6.53
N ILE A 265 4.59 -7.09 5.35
CA ILE A 265 3.73 -8.26 5.10
C ILE A 265 4.15 -9.42 6.01
N TRP A 266 5.44 -9.74 6.05
CA TRP A 266 5.99 -10.82 6.85
C TRP A 266 5.68 -10.62 8.34
N LYS A 267 5.82 -9.40 8.86
CA LYS A 267 5.44 -9.06 10.24
C LYS A 267 3.96 -9.37 10.48
N LEU A 268 3.06 -8.92 9.60
CA LEU A 268 1.63 -9.17 9.76
C LEU A 268 1.29 -10.67 9.69
N MET A 269 1.93 -11.39 8.77
CA MET A 269 1.76 -12.84 8.64
C MET A 269 2.22 -13.58 9.90
N PHE A 270 3.46 -13.36 10.35
CA PHE A 270 4.10 -14.18 11.38
C PHE A 270 3.91 -13.68 12.79
N ILE A 271 3.68 -12.38 13.00
CA ILE A 271 3.64 -11.77 14.33
C ILE A 271 2.25 -11.19 14.61
N GLY A 272 1.69 -10.49 13.63
CA GLY A 272 0.47 -9.69 13.75
C GLY A 272 0.76 -8.20 13.79
N ASP A 273 -0.31 -7.41 13.86
CA ASP A 273 -0.24 -5.95 13.80
C ASP A 273 0.48 -5.32 15.00
N THR A 274 0.07 -5.74 16.20
CA THR A 274 0.61 -5.26 17.47
C THR A 274 1.11 -6.43 18.30
N LEU A 275 2.43 -6.49 18.51
CA LEU A 275 3.07 -7.55 19.32
C LEU A 275 2.99 -7.26 20.82
N PHE A 276 3.19 -6.00 21.20
CA PHE A 276 3.19 -5.56 22.60
C PHE A 276 2.17 -4.44 22.81
N GLN A 277 1.38 -4.57 23.87
CA GLN A 277 0.34 -3.60 24.22
C GLN A 277 0.18 -3.52 25.74
N LEU A 278 -0.48 -2.46 26.21
CA LEU A 278 -0.94 -2.38 27.60
C LEU A 278 -2.37 -2.92 27.67
N ASN A 279 -2.66 -3.78 28.63
CA ASN A 279 -4.04 -4.17 28.93
C ASN A 279 -4.78 -3.06 29.68
N GLU A 280 -6.08 -3.26 29.95
CA GLU A 280 -6.92 -2.30 30.67
C GLU A 280 -6.36 -1.92 32.06
N GLY A 281 -5.63 -2.83 32.69
CA GLY A 281 -4.94 -2.62 33.97
C GLY A 281 -3.56 -1.96 33.85
N GLY A 282 -3.17 -1.49 32.67
CA GLY A 282 -1.88 -0.84 32.42
C GLY A 282 -0.67 -1.79 32.43
N LYS A 283 -0.88 -3.11 32.39
CA LYS A 283 0.21 -4.10 32.37
C LYS A 283 0.62 -4.41 30.94
N LEU A 284 1.93 -4.51 30.71
CA LEU A 284 2.50 -4.91 29.42
C LEU A 284 2.13 -6.37 29.11
N GLU A 285 1.59 -6.61 27.93
CA GLU A 285 1.30 -7.94 27.40
C GLU A 285 1.97 -8.12 26.05
N MET A 286 2.32 -9.37 25.75
CA MET A 286 2.75 -9.80 24.43
C MET A 286 1.73 -10.78 23.86
N GLN A 287 1.32 -10.56 22.63
CA GLN A 287 0.39 -11.45 21.95
C GLN A 287 0.84 -11.67 20.51
N LEU A 288 1.01 -12.93 20.13
CA LEU A 288 1.14 -13.32 18.73
C LEU A 288 -0.26 -13.49 18.15
N VAL A 289 -0.51 -12.84 17.01
CA VAL A 289 -1.77 -12.89 16.26
C VAL A 289 -1.42 -13.04 14.77
N PRO A 290 -0.92 -14.20 14.34
CA PRO A 290 -0.51 -14.40 12.96
C PRO A 290 -1.70 -14.33 11.99
N SER A 291 -1.35 -14.38 10.71
CA SER A 291 -2.29 -14.53 9.59
C SER A 291 -1.71 -15.51 8.58
N LEU A 292 -1.40 -16.73 9.02
CA LEU A 292 -0.73 -17.75 8.21
C LEU A 292 -1.72 -18.79 7.67
N PRO A 293 -1.69 -19.14 6.38
CA PRO A 293 -2.52 -20.20 5.84
C PRO A 293 -1.93 -21.58 6.15
N ALA A 294 -2.79 -22.60 6.21
CA ALA A 294 -2.48 -23.97 6.57
C ALA A 294 -1.35 -24.56 5.70
N TRP A 295 -1.31 -24.20 4.42
CA TRP A 295 -0.35 -24.74 3.45
C TRP A 295 1.10 -24.30 3.68
N LEU A 296 1.36 -23.29 4.52
CA LEU A 296 2.72 -22.92 4.93
C LEU A 296 3.29 -23.81 6.03
N PHE A 297 2.44 -24.53 6.75
CA PHE A 297 2.90 -25.43 7.79
C PHE A 297 3.45 -26.73 7.17
N ARG A 298 4.40 -27.34 7.87
CA ARG A 298 4.99 -28.63 7.51
C ARG A 298 4.81 -29.61 8.65
N GLU A 299 4.71 -30.88 8.33
CA GLU A 299 4.67 -31.91 9.36
C GLU A 299 6.00 -31.88 10.15
N ASN A 300 5.93 -31.99 11.48
CA ASN A 300 7.13 -32.00 12.30
C ASN A 300 7.87 -33.34 12.13
N GLU A 301 8.95 -33.32 11.34
CA GLU A 301 9.77 -34.49 11.00
C GLU A 301 10.40 -35.19 12.22
N PHE A 302 10.45 -34.53 13.37
CA PHE A 302 11.00 -35.07 14.63
C PHE A 302 9.92 -35.65 15.57
N ALA A 303 8.67 -35.80 15.11
CA ALA A 303 7.63 -36.45 15.90
C ALA A 303 7.94 -37.95 16.07
N GLN A 304 8.12 -38.39 17.32
CA GLN A 304 8.47 -39.78 17.64
C GLN A 304 7.27 -40.75 17.59
N SER A 305 6.04 -40.22 17.53
CA SER A 305 4.82 -41.02 17.41
C SER A 305 3.78 -40.34 16.53
N ARG A 306 2.81 -41.13 16.01
CA ARG A 306 1.68 -40.60 15.22
C ARG A 306 0.76 -39.69 16.05
N ALA A 307 0.72 -39.86 17.38
CA ALA A 307 -0.04 -39.02 18.30
C ALA A 307 0.63 -37.66 18.58
N ASP A 308 1.94 -37.55 18.30
CA ASP A 308 2.74 -36.33 18.46
C ASP A 308 2.93 -35.55 17.15
N LYS A 309 2.31 -36.02 16.05
CA LYS A 309 2.36 -35.35 14.76
C LYS A 309 1.69 -33.99 14.87
N LYS A 310 2.52 -32.94 14.85
CA LYS A 310 2.10 -31.55 14.81
C LYS A 310 2.57 -30.93 13.52
N TYR A 311 1.79 -30.00 13.02
CA TYR A 311 2.19 -29.14 11.93
C TYR A 311 2.90 -27.92 12.52
N VAL A 312 4.04 -27.57 11.93
CA VAL A 312 4.95 -26.57 12.47
C VAL A 312 5.40 -25.60 11.40
N ILE A 313 5.53 -24.33 11.80
CA ILE A 313 6.24 -23.29 11.07
C ILE A 313 7.12 -22.53 12.07
N ARG A 314 8.32 -22.13 11.63
CA ARG A 314 9.35 -21.57 12.49
C ARG A 314 9.87 -20.25 11.93
N PHE A 315 10.22 -19.34 12.83
CA PHE A 315 10.86 -18.09 12.48
C PHE A 315 11.69 -17.54 13.64
N LYS A 316 12.46 -16.47 13.40
CA LYS A 316 13.20 -15.76 14.44
C LYS A 316 12.51 -14.46 14.81
N LEU A 317 12.28 -14.27 16.10
CA LEU A 317 11.85 -13.00 16.69
C LEU A 317 13.07 -12.29 17.29
N PHE A 318 13.23 -10.99 17.00
CA PHE A 318 14.39 -10.19 17.41
C PHE A 318 15.74 -10.87 17.12
N THR A 319 15.81 -11.56 15.98
CA THR A 319 17.03 -12.21 15.46
C THR A 319 17.58 -13.35 16.31
N SER A 320 17.02 -13.59 17.50
CA SER A 320 17.64 -14.41 18.55
C SER A 320 16.68 -15.38 19.21
N ILE A 321 15.39 -15.06 19.29
CA ILE A 321 14.39 -15.93 19.91
C ILE A 321 13.81 -16.83 18.82
N ASN A 322 13.98 -18.13 18.95
CA ASN A 322 13.38 -19.10 18.03
C ASN A 322 11.89 -19.22 18.35
N VAL A 323 11.02 -18.92 17.37
CA VAL A 323 9.58 -19.05 17.52
C VAL A 323 9.08 -20.21 16.67
N ALA A 324 8.26 -21.08 17.25
CA ALA A 324 7.60 -22.17 16.53
C ALA A 324 6.09 -22.15 16.81
N TYR A 325 5.28 -22.21 15.76
CA TYR A 325 3.84 -22.38 15.87
C TYR A 325 3.48 -23.82 15.62
N PHE A 326 2.67 -24.38 16.51
CA PHE A 326 2.21 -25.77 16.43
C PHE A 326 0.69 -25.82 16.30
N THR A 327 0.22 -26.58 15.33
CA THR A 327 -1.20 -26.97 15.20
C THR A 327 -1.33 -28.49 15.18
N ALA A 328 -2.43 -29.01 15.72
CA ALA A 328 -2.73 -30.45 15.69
C ALA A 328 -3.11 -30.94 14.28
N THR A 329 -3.76 -30.06 13.50
CA THR A 329 -4.15 -30.30 12.11
C THR A 329 -3.69 -29.14 11.23
N PRO A 330 -3.57 -29.31 9.91
CA PRO A 330 -3.39 -28.17 9.01
C PRO A 330 -4.62 -27.28 9.11
N LYS A 331 -4.45 -26.06 9.61
CA LYS A 331 -5.52 -25.06 9.70
C LYS A 331 -4.95 -23.67 9.51
N ASP A 332 -5.76 -22.78 8.96
CA ASP A 332 -5.40 -21.37 8.83
C ASP A 332 -5.38 -20.71 10.21
N LEU A 333 -4.39 -19.86 10.45
CA LEU A 333 -4.25 -19.05 11.66
C LEU A 333 -4.53 -17.58 11.34
N PHE A 334 -5.65 -17.29 10.70
CA PHE A 334 -6.06 -15.94 10.30
C PHE A 334 -6.58 -15.12 11.48
N GLY A 335 -5.71 -14.32 12.10
CA GLY A 335 -6.08 -13.50 13.26
C GLY A 335 -6.31 -14.31 14.53
N VAL A 336 -5.86 -15.56 14.56
CA VAL A 336 -6.07 -16.48 15.68
C VAL A 336 -4.98 -16.26 16.73
N LYS A 337 -5.34 -16.35 18.01
CA LYS A 337 -4.39 -16.28 19.13
C LYS A 337 -3.97 -17.69 19.55
N PRO A 338 -2.71 -17.92 19.97
CA PRO A 338 -2.32 -19.15 20.65
C PRO A 338 -3.18 -19.40 21.89
N LEU A 339 -3.52 -20.67 22.12
CA LEU A 339 -4.17 -21.14 23.34
C LEU A 339 -3.17 -21.20 24.50
N ARG A 340 -1.91 -21.53 24.20
CA ARG A 340 -0.85 -21.72 25.18
C ARG A 340 0.52 -21.44 24.58
N TYR A 341 1.45 -21.03 25.42
CA TYR A 341 2.87 -20.88 25.13
C TYR A 341 3.70 -21.83 25.98
N THR A 342 4.81 -22.31 25.41
CA THR A 342 5.93 -22.89 26.16
C THR A 342 7.17 -22.07 25.84
N ILE A 343 7.81 -21.54 26.88
CA ILE A 343 8.93 -20.63 26.75
C ILE A 343 10.14 -21.30 27.37
N GLY A 344 11.19 -21.46 26.57
CA GLY A 344 12.48 -21.93 27.03
C GLY A 344 13.40 -20.76 27.34
N LEU A 345 14.04 -20.82 28.50
CA LEU A 345 15.08 -19.89 28.90
C LEU A 345 16.46 -20.46 28.57
N ARG A 346 17.44 -19.57 28.42
CA ARG A 346 18.83 -19.93 28.07
C ARG A 346 19.57 -20.71 29.17
N ASP A 347 19.04 -20.71 30.40
CA ASP A 347 19.54 -21.54 31.50
C ASP A 347 18.96 -22.98 31.48
N GLY A 348 18.12 -23.30 30.50
CA GLY A 348 17.46 -24.59 30.36
C GLY A 348 16.09 -24.68 31.03
N SER A 349 15.68 -23.66 31.79
CA SER A 349 14.36 -23.61 32.42
C SER A 349 13.26 -23.51 31.38
N ILE A 350 12.11 -24.17 31.63
CA ILE A 350 10.96 -24.17 30.73
C ILE A 350 9.72 -23.75 31.53
N MET A 351 8.93 -22.84 30.96
CA MET A 351 7.66 -22.40 31.53
C MET A 351 6.52 -22.55 30.54
N SER A 352 5.35 -22.95 31.04
CA SER A 352 4.11 -23.01 30.26
C SER A 352 3.14 -21.95 30.77
N VAL A 353 2.62 -21.12 29.87
CA VAL A 353 1.69 -20.04 30.21
C VAL A 353 0.61 -19.92 29.15
N ASP A 354 -0.60 -19.53 29.56
CA ASP A 354 -1.68 -19.25 28.61
C ASP A 354 -1.59 -17.82 28.07
N THR A 355 -0.95 -16.91 28.82
CA THR A 355 -0.76 -15.51 28.43
C THR A 355 0.63 -15.01 28.83
N ILE A 356 1.23 -14.20 27.97
CA ILE A 356 2.54 -13.58 28.21
C ILE A 356 2.31 -12.15 28.73
N SER A 357 2.52 -11.94 30.03
CA SER A 357 2.24 -10.65 30.68
C SER A 357 3.40 -10.15 31.55
N SER A 358 3.35 -8.86 31.89
CA SER A 358 4.19 -8.17 32.85
C SER A 358 5.70 -8.43 32.64
N THR A 359 6.36 -9.01 33.64
CA THR A 359 7.80 -9.28 33.64
C THR A 359 8.24 -10.16 32.47
N LEU A 360 7.45 -11.18 32.12
CA LEU A 360 7.78 -12.08 31.02
C LEU A 360 7.72 -11.36 29.67
N ALA A 361 6.67 -10.56 29.44
CA ALA A 361 6.57 -9.73 28.24
C ALA A 361 7.74 -8.73 28.15
N ALA A 362 8.12 -8.12 29.28
CA ALA A 362 9.27 -7.20 29.35
C ALA A 362 10.60 -7.91 29.05
N ASN A 363 10.80 -9.14 29.56
CA ASN A 363 12.00 -9.93 29.30
C ASN A 363 12.11 -10.33 27.82
N ILE A 364 10.99 -10.76 27.20
CA ILE A 364 10.97 -11.05 25.75
C ILE A 364 11.25 -9.78 24.94
N ARG A 365 10.62 -8.65 25.29
CA ARG A 365 10.85 -7.36 24.60
C ARG A 365 12.31 -6.90 24.67
N LYS A 366 12.98 -7.15 25.81
CA LYS A 366 14.39 -6.83 26.02
C LYS A 366 15.35 -7.92 25.53
N VAL A 367 14.83 -9.06 25.04
CA VAL A 367 15.61 -10.22 24.60
C VAL A 367 16.52 -10.76 25.73
N VAL A 368 15.99 -10.76 26.96
CA VAL A 368 16.72 -11.17 28.15
C VAL A 368 16.33 -12.61 28.51
N LEU A 369 17.32 -13.50 28.56
CA LEU A 369 17.21 -14.90 29.00
C LEU A 369 16.31 -15.81 28.16
N ILE A 370 15.57 -15.31 27.17
CA ILE A 370 14.71 -16.15 26.32
C ILE A 370 15.54 -16.83 25.23
N ASP A 371 15.34 -18.14 25.06
CA ASP A 371 15.89 -18.92 23.96
C ASP A 371 14.82 -19.19 22.88
N TYR A 372 13.67 -19.73 23.28
CA TYR A 372 12.59 -20.04 22.35
C TYR A 372 11.19 -19.77 22.90
N ILE A 373 10.23 -19.57 21.98
CA ILE A 373 8.80 -19.46 22.24
C ILE A 373 8.08 -20.46 21.33
N HIS A 374 7.47 -21.48 21.92
CA HIS A 374 6.55 -22.38 21.23
C HIS A 374 5.12 -21.93 21.50
N ALA A 375 4.38 -21.59 20.45
CA ALA A 375 2.98 -21.21 20.55
C ALA A 375 2.08 -22.32 19.99
N TYR A 376 1.07 -22.73 20.75
CA TYR A 376 0.17 -23.83 20.42
C TYR A 376 -1.22 -23.28 20.08
N PHE A 377 -1.74 -23.67 18.93
CA PHE A 377 -2.99 -23.17 18.35
C PHE A 377 -4.04 -24.26 18.18
#